data_AF-A0A1C7LYT2-F1
#
_entry.id   AF-A0A1C7LYT2-F1
#
_cell.length_a   1.000
_cell.length_b   1.000
_cell.length_c   1.000
_cell.angle_alpha   90.00
_cell.angle_beta   90.00
_cell.angle_gamma   90.00
#
_symmetry.space_group_name_H-M   'P 1'
#
loop_
_entity.id
_entity.type
_entity.pdbx_description
1 polymer ?
#
loop_
_entity_poly.entity_id
_entity_poly.type
_entity_poly.pdbx_seq_one_letter_code
_entity_poly.pdbx_strand_id
1 'polypeptide(L)'
;MDFRSLLYLLCCLACQVLGQNNTTSDGYPFDPILQHRPDFARSLPVQILMVGITMTLTSVLIIHLIFTAQYHWPLAQVNYVLQMSAVTTLLISHIATVHVILSTATVQSRTWPYMLNYVAVDIPPMEDNTGWTTAELAAWLLMNATTSGLIQITHIQFLTLLFPSGLERKLIFCLLGPLAILSSVISAERLQCHIISTLHDLSFPVGMPRQPQTGMAH
;
A
#
# COMPACT_ATOMS: atom_id res chain seq x y z
N MET A 1 -17.58 -9.02 32.36
CA MET A 1 -16.48 -9.42 31.45
C MET A 1 -16.00 -8.16 30.77
N ASP A 2 -14.79 -7.73 31.10
CA ASP A 2 -14.26 -6.44 30.66
C ASP A 2 -14.02 -6.41 29.15
N PHE A 3 -14.39 -5.31 28.49
CA PHE A 3 -14.23 -5.09 27.05
C PHE A 3 -12.78 -5.33 26.60
N ARG A 4 -11.80 -5.04 27.47
CA ARG A 4 -10.37 -5.33 27.25
C ARG A 4 -10.10 -6.83 27.17
N SER A 5 -10.65 -7.63 28.08
CA SER A 5 -10.52 -9.10 28.01
C SER A 5 -11.20 -9.67 26.78
N LEU A 6 -12.34 -9.09 26.36
CA LEU A 6 -13.03 -9.52 25.15
C LEU A 6 -12.20 -9.19 23.90
N LEU A 7 -11.57 -8.01 23.85
CA LEU A 7 -10.67 -7.61 22.76
C LEU A 7 -9.42 -8.50 22.68
N TYR A 8 -8.81 -8.82 23.84
CA TYR A 8 -7.69 -9.76 23.90
C TYR A 8 -8.08 -11.16 23.46
N LEU A 9 -9.26 -11.63 23.84
CA LEU A 9 -9.75 -12.96 23.49
C LEU A 9 -10.10 -13.05 21.99
N LEU A 10 -10.66 -11.98 21.42
CA LEU A 10 -10.96 -11.87 19.99
C LEU A 10 -9.67 -11.75 19.15
N CYS A 11 -8.64 -11.07 19.67
CA CYS A 11 -7.31 -11.00 19.07
C CYS A 11 -6.58 -12.36 19.13
N CYS A 12 -6.67 -13.08 20.25
CA CYS A 12 -6.11 -14.43 20.39
C CYS A 12 -6.83 -15.45 19.50
N LEU A 13 -8.17 -15.35 19.35
CA LEU A 13 -8.95 -16.20 18.44
C LEU A 13 -8.62 -15.94 16.97
N ALA A 14 -8.40 -14.67 16.58
CA ALA A 14 -7.93 -14.33 15.23
C ALA A 14 -6.51 -14.86 14.94
N CYS A 15 -5.67 -15.00 15.98
CA CYS A 15 -4.32 -15.56 15.88
C CYS A 15 -4.28 -17.11 15.80
N GLN A 16 -5.39 -17.81 16.04
CA GLN A 16 -5.44 -19.27 16.13
C GLN A 16 -5.86 -19.97 14.82
N VAL A 17 -5.92 -19.28 13.68
CA VAL A 17 -6.02 -19.95 12.38
C VAL A 17 -4.65 -20.53 12.01
N LEU A 18 -4.24 -21.56 12.76
CA LEU A 18 -3.11 -22.42 12.47
C LEU A 18 -3.62 -23.63 11.68
N GLY A 19 -2.92 -23.92 10.59
CA GLY A 19 -3.22 -25.00 9.66
C GLY A 19 -3.27 -26.38 10.31
N GLN A 20 -3.99 -27.29 9.65
CA GLN A 20 -4.19 -28.68 10.07
C GLN A 20 -2.87 -29.40 10.36
N ASN A 21 -2.74 -29.96 11.57
CA ASN A 21 -1.70 -30.93 11.91
C ASN A 21 -2.07 -32.31 11.36
N ASN A 22 -1.17 -32.83 10.54
CA ASN A 22 -1.36 -33.96 9.62
C ASN A 22 -1.18 -35.32 10.33
N THR A 23 -1.94 -36.35 9.96
CA THR A 23 -1.52 -37.75 10.11
C THR A 23 -2.09 -38.64 9.00
N THR A 24 -1.34 -38.79 7.90
CA THR A 24 -1.44 -39.95 6.99
C THR A 24 -0.06 -40.26 6.41
N SER A 25 0.29 -41.55 6.38
CA SER A 25 1.64 -42.07 6.56
C SER A 25 2.45 -42.38 5.29
N ASP A 26 2.43 -41.54 4.25
CA ASP A 26 3.28 -41.78 3.05
C ASP A 26 3.73 -40.49 2.33
N GLY A 27 3.73 -39.35 3.01
CA GLY A 27 4.17 -38.07 2.46
C GLY A 27 4.99 -37.29 3.49
N TYR A 28 5.81 -36.35 3.03
CA TYR A 28 6.62 -35.48 3.88
C TYR A 28 5.80 -34.99 5.11
N PRO A 29 6.38 -35.03 6.34
CA PRO A 29 5.66 -34.74 7.59
C PRO A 29 5.10 -33.31 7.67
N PHE A 30 5.57 -32.42 6.79
CA PHE A 30 5.05 -31.09 6.55
C PHE A 30 5.12 -30.85 5.03
N ASP A 31 4.13 -30.16 4.46
CA ASP A 31 4.15 -29.81 3.05
C ASP A 31 5.10 -28.61 2.84
N PRO A 32 6.26 -28.78 2.18
CA PRO A 32 7.23 -27.70 1.99
C PRO A 32 6.69 -26.58 1.08
N ILE A 33 5.60 -26.82 0.34
CA ILE A 33 4.95 -25.78 -0.46
C ILE A 33 4.32 -24.71 0.44
N LEU A 34 3.91 -25.06 1.67
CA LEU A 34 3.24 -24.15 2.59
C LEU A 34 4.16 -23.02 3.08
N GLN A 35 5.48 -23.26 3.17
CA GLN A 35 6.46 -22.23 3.53
C GLN A 35 6.58 -21.12 2.47
N HIS A 36 6.21 -21.43 1.23
CA HIS A 36 6.30 -20.52 0.09
C HIS A 36 4.94 -19.87 -0.24
N ARG A 37 3.90 -20.14 0.56
CA ARG A 37 2.58 -19.54 0.37
C ARG A 37 2.60 -18.11 0.90
N PRO A 38 2.20 -17.11 0.09
CA PRO A 38 2.01 -15.76 0.60
C PRO A 38 0.89 -15.77 1.64
N ASP A 39 1.03 -14.92 2.67
CA ASP A 39 -0.01 -14.74 3.68
C ASP A 39 -1.36 -14.44 3.03
N PHE A 40 -2.44 -14.99 3.59
CA PHE A 40 -3.80 -14.71 3.13
C PHE A 40 -4.14 -13.21 3.12
N ALA A 41 -3.48 -12.43 3.99
CA ALA A 41 -3.57 -10.98 4.01
C ALA A 41 -3.08 -10.32 2.70
N ARG A 42 -2.16 -10.96 1.97
CA ARG A 42 -1.67 -10.53 0.65
C ARG A 42 -2.49 -11.16 -0.47
N SER A 43 -3.80 -11.25 -0.27
CA SER A 43 -4.72 -11.74 -1.30
C SER A 43 -5.43 -10.62 -2.04
N LEU A 44 -5.67 -10.82 -3.35
CA LEU A 44 -6.32 -9.85 -4.22
C LEU A 44 -7.72 -9.44 -3.72
N PRO A 45 -8.60 -10.35 -3.24
CA PRO A 45 -9.89 -9.96 -2.69
C PRO A 45 -9.78 -9.10 -1.43
N VAL A 46 -8.83 -9.41 -0.54
CA VAL A 46 -8.59 -8.62 0.69
C VAL A 46 -8.05 -7.24 0.33
N GLN A 47 -7.16 -7.14 -0.67
CA GLN A 47 -6.65 -5.87 -1.19
C GLN A 47 -7.80 -4.99 -1.74
N ILE A 48 -8.66 -5.53 -2.60
CA ILE A 48 -9.82 -4.79 -3.14
C ILE A 48 -10.76 -4.36 -2.01
N LEU A 49 -11.02 -5.22 -1.02
CA LEU A 49 -11.88 -4.90 0.11
C LEU A 49 -11.32 -3.74 0.95
N MET A 50 -10.03 -3.80 1.31
CA MET A 50 -9.37 -2.75 2.09
C MET A 50 -9.36 -1.40 1.36
N VAL A 51 -9.05 -1.42 0.06
CA VAL A 51 -9.07 -0.20 -0.77
C VAL A 51 -10.51 0.33 -0.93
N GLY A 52 -11.52 -0.54 -1.03
CA GLY A 52 -12.92 -0.13 -1.08
C GLY A 52 -13.43 0.50 0.21
N ILE A 53 -13.08 -0.08 1.37
CA ILE A 53 -13.44 0.49 2.69
C ILE A 53 -12.80 1.87 2.86
N THR A 54 -11.51 2.01 2.57
CA THR A 54 -10.81 3.30 2.67
C THR A 54 -11.36 4.34 1.69
N MET A 55 -11.72 3.94 0.46
CA MET A 55 -12.38 4.81 -0.52
C MET A 55 -13.76 5.29 -0.04
N THR A 56 -14.57 4.42 0.56
CA THR A 56 -15.90 4.82 1.06
C THR A 56 -15.80 5.74 2.27
N LEU A 57 -14.91 5.44 3.23
CA LEU A 57 -14.66 6.30 4.39
C LEU A 57 -14.16 7.69 3.97
N THR A 58 -13.24 7.77 3.02
CA THR A 58 -12.74 9.05 2.49
C THR A 58 -13.82 9.83 1.73
N SER A 59 -14.69 9.15 0.99
CA SER A 59 -15.83 9.79 0.30
C SER A 59 -16.83 10.39 1.28
N VAL A 60 -17.21 9.63 2.33
CA VAL A 60 -18.09 10.13 3.40
C VAL A 60 -17.44 11.32 4.14
N LEU A 61 -16.13 11.25 4.37
CA LEU A 61 -15.37 12.34 4.98
C LEU A 61 -15.43 13.62 4.13
N ILE A 62 -15.31 13.54 2.80
CA ILE A 62 -15.44 14.69 1.90
C ILE A 62 -16.83 15.30 1.98
N ILE A 63 -17.88 14.48 1.90
CA ILE A 63 -19.26 14.96 1.98
C ILE A 63 -19.49 15.67 3.31
N HIS A 64 -19.00 15.10 4.40
CA HIS A 64 -19.09 15.72 5.72
C HIS A 64 -18.33 17.05 5.80
N LEU A 65 -17.12 17.13 5.25
CA LEU A 65 -16.33 18.36 5.18
C LEU A 65 -17.04 19.46 4.38
N ILE A 66 -17.68 19.11 3.27
CA ILE A 66 -18.46 20.06 2.46
C ILE A 66 -19.67 20.59 3.23
N PHE A 67 -20.40 19.73 3.94
CA PHE A 67 -21.56 20.18 4.72
C PHE A 67 -21.18 20.99 5.96
N THR A 68 -20.04 20.69 6.56
CA THR A 68 -19.54 21.42 7.73
C THR A 68 -18.72 22.66 7.36
N ALA A 69 -18.47 22.89 6.06
CA ALA A 69 -17.71 24.00 5.51
C ALA A 69 -18.18 25.36 6.01
N GLN A 70 -19.50 25.58 5.99
CA GLN A 70 -20.12 26.84 6.36
C GLN A 70 -19.84 27.23 7.83
N TYR A 71 -19.61 26.24 8.68
CA TYR A 71 -19.35 26.45 10.11
C TYR A 71 -17.85 26.63 10.42
N HIS A 72 -16.97 25.92 9.70
CA HIS A 72 -15.54 25.87 10.03
C HIS A 72 -14.69 26.89 9.25
N TRP A 73 -15.19 27.37 8.10
CA TRP A 73 -14.52 28.40 7.30
C TRP A 73 -14.17 29.68 8.07
N PRO A 74 -15.04 30.27 8.91
CA PRO A 74 -14.69 31.51 9.61
C PRO A 74 -13.73 31.33 10.81
N LEU A 75 -13.59 30.12 11.37
CA LEU A 75 -12.80 29.90 12.60
C LEU A 75 -11.34 29.49 12.32
N ALA A 76 -11.09 28.69 11.28
CA ALA A 76 -9.74 28.16 11.00
C ALA A 76 -9.52 27.87 9.50
N GLN A 77 -9.50 28.92 8.69
CA GLN A 77 -9.41 28.89 7.22
C GLN A 77 -8.28 27.99 6.68
N VAL A 78 -7.07 28.12 7.24
CA VAL A 78 -5.89 27.38 6.76
C VAL A 78 -6.03 25.88 7.01
N ASN A 79 -6.51 25.47 8.19
CA ASN A 79 -6.74 24.06 8.49
C ASN A 79 -7.82 23.47 7.57
N TYR A 80 -8.89 24.23 7.33
CA TYR A 80 -9.99 23.78 6.48
C TYR A 80 -9.54 23.55 5.03
N VAL A 81 -8.80 24.50 4.43
CA VAL A 81 -8.27 24.34 3.07
C VAL A 81 -7.26 23.20 2.99
N LEU A 82 -6.40 23.05 4.02
CA LEU A 82 -5.42 21.98 4.09
C LEU A 82 -6.09 20.59 4.18
N GLN A 83 -7.09 20.45 5.03
CA GLN A 83 -7.87 19.22 5.17
C GLN A 83 -8.65 18.89 3.90
N MET A 84 -9.25 19.89 3.24
CA MET A 84 -9.91 19.69 1.94
C MET A 84 -8.93 19.24 0.85
N SER A 85 -7.72 19.83 0.79
CA SER A 85 -6.70 19.41 -0.17
C SER A 85 -6.18 17.99 0.11
N ALA A 86 -5.98 17.64 1.37
CA ALA A 86 -5.51 16.31 1.76
C ALA A 86 -6.50 15.21 1.42
N VAL A 87 -7.79 15.42 1.74
CA VAL A 87 -8.80 14.40 1.49
C VAL A 87 -9.09 14.27 -0.01
N THR A 88 -9.02 15.37 -0.79
CA THR A 88 -9.18 15.29 -2.26
C THR A 88 -8.00 14.58 -2.94
N THR A 89 -6.75 14.88 -2.56
CA THR A 89 -5.57 14.15 -3.06
C THR A 89 -5.61 12.67 -2.68
N LEU A 90 -6.01 12.36 -1.44
CA LEU A 90 -6.17 10.98 -0.96
C LEU A 90 -7.23 10.21 -1.75
N LEU A 91 -8.36 10.85 -2.08
CA LEU A 91 -9.42 10.24 -2.89
C LEU A 91 -8.92 9.92 -4.30
N ILE A 92 -8.25 10.86 -4.97
CA ILE A 92 -7.69 10.66 -6.31
C ILE A 92 -6.69 9.50 -6.31
N SER A 93 -5.84 9.42 -5.28
CA SER A 93 -4.85 8.34 -5.13
C SER A 93 -5.51 6.96 -4.96
N HIS A 94 -6.60 6.88 -4.20
CA HIS A 94 -7.35 5.63 -4.04
C HIS A 94 -8.07 5.23 -5.33
N ILE A 95 -8.68 6.18 -6.05
CA ILE A 95 -9.32 5.91 -7.35
C ILE A 95 -8.30 5.36 -8.35
N ALA A 96 -7.12 5.98 -8.44
CA ALA A 96 -6.04 5.51 -9.30
C ALA A 96 -5.61 4.08 -8.94
N THR A 97 -5.46 3.79 -7.65
CA THR A 97 -5.09 2.45 -7.15
C THR A 97 -6.14 1.40 -7.52
N VAL A 98 -7.43 1.67 -7.29
CA VAL A 98 -8.51 0.75 -7.67
C VAL A 98 -8.51 0.48 -9.16
N HIS A 99 -8.35 1.52 -9.97
CA HIS A 99 -8.32 1.41 -11.43
C HIS A 99 -7.19 0.50 -11.91
N VAL A 100 -5.98 0.64 -11.35
CA VAL A 100 -4.82 -0.21 -11.71
C VAL A 100 -5.04 -1.65 -11.26
N ILE A 101 -5.55 -1.89 -10.05
CA ILE A 101 -5.83 -3.25 -9.57
C ILE A 101 -6.88 -3.93 -10.45
N LEU A 102 -7.99 -3.25 -10.75
CA LEU A 102 -9.10 -3.81 -11.50
C LEU A 102 -8.73 -4.06 -12.97
N SER A 103 -7.97 -3.15 -13.60
CA SER A 103 -7.48 -3.34 -14.96
C SER A 103 -6.53 -4.53 -15.04
N THR A 104 -5.62 -4.69 -14.09
CA THR A 104 -4.72 -5.85 -14.01
C THR A 104 -5.51 -7.15 -13.79
N ALA A 105 -6.47 -7.17 -12.86
CA ALA A 105 -7.34 -8.31 -12.62
C ALA A 105 -8.18 -8.68 -13.86
N THR A 106 -8.61 -7.69 -14.65
CA THR A 106 -9.36 -7.89 -15.89
C THR A 106 -8.49 -8.48 -17.00
N VAL A 107 -7.22 -8.09 -17.08
CA VAL A 107 -6.27 -8.69 -18.03
C VAL A 107 -5.98 -10.14 -17.64
N GLN A 108 -5.69 -10.39 -16.37
CA GLN A 108 -5.42 -11.73 -15.86
C GLN A 108 -6.60 -12.69 -16.05
N SER A 109 -7.83 -12.21 -15.84
CA SER A 109 -9.04 -13.02 -16.05
C SER A 109 -9.27 -13.42 -17.51
N ARG A 110 -8.68 -12.70 -18.47
CA ARG A 110 -8.76 -13.02 -19.91
C ARG A 110 -7.63 -13.95 -20.38
N THR A 111 -6.50 -13.99 -19.68
CA THR A 111 -5.36 -14.83 -20.05
C THR A 111 -5.53 -16.28 -19.61
N TRP A 112 -6.07 -16.51 -18.40
CA TRP A 112 -6.30 -17.85 -17.88
C TRP A 112 -7.79 -18.05 -17.56
N PRO A 113 -8.52 -18.91 -18.30
CA PRO A 113 -9.92 -19.17 -18.02
C PRO A 113 -10.04 -19.78 -16.61
N TYR A 114 -10.83 -19.14 -15.75
CA TYR A 114 -11.11 -19.54 -14.36
C TYR A 114 -9.97 -19.38 -13.34
N MET A 115 -8.93 -18.58 -13.60
CA MET A 115 -7.88 -18.31 -12.61
C MET A 115 -7.71 -16.81 -12.35
N LEU A 116 -8.48 -16.28 -11.40
CA LEU A 116 -8.11 -15.02 -10.76
C LEU A 116 -6.91 -15.32 -9.87
N ASN A 117 -5.78 -14.64 -10.09
CA ASN A 117 -4.64 -14.80 -9.20
C ASN A 117 -5.07 -14.35 -7.79
N TYR A 118 -5.05 -15.28 -6.84
CA TYR A 118 -5.42 -14.97 -5.46
C TYR A 118 -4.37 -14.11 -4.77
N VAL A 119 -3.19 -13.91 -5.37
CA VAL A 119 -2.12 -13.06 -4.86
C VAL A 119 -2.40 -11.60 -5.21
N ALA A 120 -2.22 -10.71 -4.24
CA ALA A 120 -2.37 -9.27 -4.43
C ALA A 120 -1.49 -8.76 -5.58
N VAL A 121 -2.01 -7.76 -6.31
CA VAL A 121 -1.25 -7.09 -7.37
C VAL A 121 -0.26 -6.14 -6.72
N ASP A 122 1.02 -6.31 -7.01
CA ASP A 122 2.08 -5.39 -6.58
C ASP A 122 2.07 -4.14 -7.45
N ILE A 123 1.97 -2.97 -6.81
CA ILE A 123 1.97 -1.67 -7.50
C ILE A 123 2.98 -0.74 -6.82
N PRO A 124 4.06 -0.33 -7.49
CA PRO A 124 4.46 -0.70 -8.86
C PRO A 124 5.07 -2.11 -8.90
N PRO A 125 5.02 -2.83 -10.04
CA PRO A 125 5.73 -4.09 -10.22
C PRO A 125 7.24 -3.83 -10.21
N MET A 126 7.89 -4.06 -9.07
CA MET A 126 9.32 -3.80 -8.89
C MET A 126 10.21 -4.85 -9.59
N GLU A 127 9.63 -5.97 -10.01
CA GLU A 127 10.37 -7.18 -10.43
C GLU A 127 10.26 -7.47 -11.94
N ASP A 128 9.27 -6.89 -12.64
CA ASP A 128 9.02 -7.16 -14.06
C ASP A 128 9.02 -5.84 -14.85
N ASN A 129 10.14 -5.58 -15.54
CA ASN A 129 10.46 -4.33 -16.27
C ASN A 129 9.58 -4.06 -17.51
N THR A 130 8.45 -4.75 -17.67
CA THR A 130 7.77 -4.87 -18.97
C THR A 130 6.53 -3.99 -19.13
N GLY A 131 6.06 -3.30 -18.07
CA GLY A 131 4.77 -2.58 -18.12
C GLY A 131 4.76 -1.10 -17.77
N TRP A 132 5.72 -0.58 -16.99
CA TRP A 132 5.66 0.78 -16.44
C TRP A 132 6.77 1.65 -17.01
N THR A 133 6.39 2.78 -17.61
CA THR A 133 7.38 3.79 -18.02
C THR A 133 7.99 4.45 -16.78
N THR A 134 9.23 4.94 -16.89
CA THR A 134 9.90 5.68 -15.80
C THR A 134 9.07 6.87 -15.32
N ALA A 135 8.31 7.49 -16.21
CA ALA A 135 7.40 8.59 -15.89
C ALA A 135 6.20 8.12 -15.04
N GLU A 136 5.60 6.97 -15.35
CA GLU A 136 4.50 6.39 -14.56
C GLU A 136 4.98 5.92 -13.19
N LEU A 137 6.16 5.32 -13.10
CA LEU A 137 6.78 4.95 -11.84
C LEU A 137 7.05 6.18 -10.97
N ALA A 138 7.65 7.22 -11.55
CA ALA A 138 7.93 8.47 -10.85
C ALA A 138 6.62 9.15 -10.40
N ALA A 139 5.59 9.17 -11.26
CA ALA A 139 4.28 9.71 -10.90
C ALA A 139 3.61 8.93 -9.77
N TRP A 140 3.73 7.59 -9.77
CA TRP A 140 3.21 6.73 -8.71
C TRP A 140 3.94 6.95 -7.39
N LEU A 141 5.26 7.04 -7.42
CA LEU A 141 6.06 7.32 -6.22
C LEU A 141 5.77 8.73 -5.69
N LEU A 142 5.65 9.72 -6.58
CA LEU A 142 5.27 11.07 -6.22
C LEU A 142 3.87 11.12 -5.60
N MET A 143 2.90 10.40 -6.17
CA MET A 143 1.55 10.30 -5.62
C MET A 143 1.58 9.69 -4.21
N ASN A 144 2.33 8.60 -3.98
CA ASN A 144 2.45 7.99 -2.65
C ASN A 144 3.16 8.90 -1.65
N ALA A 145 4.25 9.54 -2.05
CA ALA A 145 4.99 10.49 -1.22
C ALA A 145 4.10 11.69 -0.85
N THR A 146 3.36 12.23 -1.82
CA THR A 146 2.44 13.35 -1.63
C THR A 146 1.29 12.96 -0.70
N THR A 147 0.64 11.81 -0.95
CA THR A 147 -0.43 11.29 -0.08
C THR A 147 0.05 11.08 1.36
N SER A 148 1.21 10.45 1.57
CA SER A 148 1.82 10.27 2.90
C SER A 148 2.13 11.62 3.56
N GLY A 149 2.70 12.56 2.81
CA GLY A 149 3.01 13.90 3.29
C GLY A 149 1.76 14.67 3.74
N LEU A 150 0.71 14.70 2.92
CA LEU A 150 -0.54 15.41 3.27
C LEU A 150 -1.24 14.77 4.48
N ILE A 151 -1.22 13.45 4.63
CA ILE A 151 -1.75 12.77 5.82
C ILE A 151 -0.98 13.20 7.08
N GLN A 152 0.35 13.23 7.01
CA GLN A 152 1.18 13.62 8.16
C GLN A 152 1.02 15.11 8.51
N ILE A 153 0.96 15.97 7.49
CA ILE A 153 0.73 17.41 7.66
C ILE A 153 -0.64 17.66 8.31
N THR A 154 -1.70 16.99 7.86
CA THR A 154 -3.04 17.14 8.46
C THR A 154 -3.11 16.60 9.89
N HIS A 155 -2.40 15.51 10.20
CA HIS A 155 -2.32 14.99 11.55
C HIS A 155 -1.61 15.97 12.51
N ILE A 156 -0.52 16.60 12.07
CA ILE A 156 0.18 17.63 12.86
C ILE A 156 -0.74 18.84 13.07
N GLN A 157 -1.40 19.30 12.00
CA GLN A 157 -2.32 20.44 12.07
C GLN A 157 -3.49 20.18 13.03
N PHE A 158 -4.06 18.97 12.98
CA PHE A 158 -5.10 18.52 13.89
C PHE A 158 -4.64 18.52 15.36
N LEU A 159 -3.47 17.94 15.65
CA LEU A 159 -2.92 17.93 17.01
C LEU A 159 -2.58 19.33 17.53
N THR A 160 -2.12 20.24 16.66
CA THR A 160 -1.82 21.62 17.07
C THR A 160 -3.07 22.46 17.39
N LEU A 161 -4.25 22.01 16.96
CA LEU A 161 -5.54 22.60 17.37
C LEU A 161 -6.10 21.93 18.62
N LEU A 162 -5.84 20.64 18.83
CA LEU A 162 -6.30 19.90 20.02
C LEU A 162 -5.52 20.31 21.29
N PHE A 163 -4.25 20.70 21.12
CA PHE A 163 -3.39 21.17 22.21
C PHE A 163 -2.77 22.54 21.87
N PRO A 164 -3.36 23.65 22.35
CA PRO A 164 -2.86 25.00 22.06
C PRO A 164 -1.55 25.36 22.81
N SER A 165 -0.92 24.42 23.51
CA SER A 165 0.27 24.67 24.33
C SER A 165 1.55 24.76 23.47
N GLY A 166 2.34 25.82 23.68
CA GLY A 166 3.54 26.10 22.86
C GLY A 166 4.67 25.06 22.99
N LEU A 167 4.65 24.24 24.05
CA LEU A 167 5.62 23.17 24.28
C LEU A 167 5.24 21.87 23.53
N GLU A 168 3.96 21.52 23.44
CA GLU A 168 3.52 20.33 22.68
C GLU A 168 3.71 20.50 21.17
N ARG A 169 3.49 21.70 20.63
CA ARG A 169 3.76 21.99 19.21
C ARG A 169 5.22 21.73 18.83
N LYS A 170 6.17 22.07 19.71
CA LYS A 170 7.61 21.80 19.51
C LYS A 170 7.93 20.31 19.68
N LEU A 171 7.30 19.63 20.63
CA LEU A 171 7.48 18.19 20.86
C LEU A 171 6.96 17.36 19.66
N ILE A 172 5.78 17.69 19.15
CA ILE A 172 5.17 17.04 17.99
C ILE A 172 5.99 17.28 16.72
N PHE A 173 6.45 18.52 16.48
CA PHE A 173 7.30 18.82 15.32
C PHE A 173 8.66 18.11 15.40
N CYS A 174 9.23 17.99 16.61
CA CYS A 174 10.49 17.29 16.86
C CYS A 174 10.35 15.76 16.73
N LEU A 175 9.16 15.19 17.02
CA LEU A 175 8.93 13.74 16.97
C LEU A 175 8.40 13.27 15.61
N LEU A 176 7.42 13.97 15.02
CA LEU A 176 6.80 13.59 13.75
C LEU A 176 7.55 14.13 12.53
N GLY A 177 8.25 15.26 12.64
CA GLY A 177 9.07 15.81 11.55
C GLY A 177 10.13 14.80 11.05
N PRO A 178 10.93 14.19 11.94
CA PRO A 178 11.88 13.16 11.55
C PRO A 178 11.21 11.91 10.99
N LEU A 179 10.05 11.50 11.51
CA LEU A 179 9.32 10.33 11.03
C LEU A 179 8.79 10.53 9.59
N ALA A 180 8.35 11.74 9.27
CA ALA A 180 7.93 12.14 7.92
C ALA A 180 9.12 12.15 6.94
N ILE A 181 10.25 12.70 7.39
CA ILE A 181 11.49 12.71 6.62
C ILE A 181 11.96 11.26 6.39
N LEU A 182 11.99 10.42 7.41
CA LEU A 182 12.34 9.00 7.31
C LEU A 182 11.41 8.24 6.36
N SER A 183 10.10 8.48 6.41
CA SER A 183 9.14 7.87 5.46
C SER A 183 9.39 8.33 4.01
N SER A 184 9.68 9.62 3.79
CA SER A 184 10.07 10.14 2.48
C SER A 184 11.42 9.59 2.03
N VAL A 185 12.40 9.49 2.91
CA VAL A 185 13.74 8.96 2.62
C VAL A 185 13.63 7.48 2.26
N ILE A 186 12.90 6.66 3.00
CA ILE A 186 12.69 5.24 2.64
C ILE A 186 12.03 5.10 1.25
N SER A 187 11.11 6.01 0.91
CA SER A 187 10.47 6.04 -0.42
C SER A 187 11.42 6.53 -1.52
N ALA A 188 12.33 7.46 -1.21
CA ALA A 188 13.34 7.99 -2.10
C ALA A 188 14.53 7.02 -2.31
N GLU A 189 14.93 6.28 -1.28
CA GLU A 189 15.95 5.23 -1.35
C GLU A 189 15.49 4.07 -2.25
N ARG A 190 14.18 3.76 -2.27
CA ARG A 190 13.60 2.82 -3.24
C ARG A 190 13.73 3.33 -4.69
N LEU A 191 13.65 4.64 -4.93
CA LEU A 191 13.89 5.25 -6.25
C LEU A 191 15.38 5.19 -6.63
N GLN A 192 16.27 5.49 -5.68
CA GLN A 192 17.73 5.46 -5.87
C GLN A 192 18.22 4.05 -6.23
N CYS A 193 17.76 3.03 -5.52
CA CYS A 193 18.13 1.63 -5.77
C CYS A 193 17.68 1.17 -7.18
N HIS A 194 16.49 1.58 -7.62
CA HIS A 194 15.98 1.27 -8.95
C HIS A 194 16.74 1.98 -10.08
N ILE A 195 17.16 3.24 -9.88
CA ILE A 195 17.99 3.98 -10.85
C ILE A 195 19.39 3.35 -10.94
N ILE A 196 19.97 2.92 -9.81
CA ILE A 196 21.27 2.25 -9.79
C ILE A 196 21.21 0.88 -10.48
N SER A 197 20.14 0.10 -10.28
CA SER A 197 19.98 -1.20 -10.97
C SER A 197 19.80 -1.03 -12.48
N THR A 198 19.00 -0.06 -12.92
CA THR A 198 18.82 0.23 -14.36
C THR A 198 20.10 0.79 -15.00
N LEU A 199 20.89 1.60 -14.28
CA LEU A 199 22.21 2.04 -14.75
C LEU A 199 23.24 0.90 -14.81
N HIS A 200 23.16 -0.08 -13.91
CA HIS A 200 24.01 -1.27 -13.95
C HIS A 200 23.68 -2.15 -15.17
N ASP A 201 22.40 -2.35 -15.50
CA ASP A 201 21.96 -3.08 -16.69
C ASP A 201 22.31 -2.35 -18.01
N LEU A 202 22.29 -1.01 -18.02
CA LEU A 202 22.76 -0.20 -19.14
C LEU A 202 24.29 -0.20 -19.31
N SER A 203 25.04 -0.45 -18.23
CA SER A 203 26.51 -0.54 -18.25
C SER A 203 27.03 -1.89 -18.76
N PHE A 204 26.19 -2.92 -18.78
CA PHE A 204 26.49 -4.24 -19.35
C PHE A 204 25.37 -4.71 -20.28
N PRO A 205 25.36 -4.32 -21.57
CA PRO A 205 24.47 -4.92 -22.54
C PRO A 205 24.93 -6.36 -22.80
N VAL A 206 24.43 -7.33 -22.03
CA VAL A 206 24.60 -8.75 -22.34
C VAL A 206 23.68 -9.07 -23.52
N GLY A 207 24.19 -8.79 -24.72
CA GLY A 207 23.76 -9.47 -25.92
C GLY A 207 24.24 -10.92 -25.87
N MET A 208 23.33 -11.88 -25.74
CA MET A 208 23.22 -13.01 -26.67
C MET A 208 22.00 -13.90 -26.38
N PRO A 209 21.43 -14.54 -27.42
CA PRO A 209 20.17 -15.25 -27.37
C PRO A 209 20.30 -16.60 -26.65
N ARG A 210 19.26 -16.98 -25.88
CA ARG A 210 19.06 -18.35 -25.42
C ARG A 210 19.02 -19.28 -26.64
N GLN A 211 20.02 -20.13 -26.79
CA GLN A 211 19.94 -21.28 -27.69
C GLN A 211 18.77 -22.20 -27.29
N PRO A 212 18.09 -22.83 -28.26
CA PRO A 212 17.05 -23.80 -27.98
C PRO A 212 17.69 -25.08 -27.41
N GLN A 213 17.16 -25.58 -26.30
CA GLN A 213 17.48 -26.93 -25.80
C GLN A 213 16.92 -27.96 -26.78
N THR A 214 17.69 -28.32 -27.80
CA THR A 214 17.61 -29.62 -28.46
C THR A 214 18.47 -30.61 -27.68
N GLY A 215 17.82 -31.54 -27.00
CA GLY A 215 18.44 -32.71 -26.38
C GLY A 215 17.48 -33.90 -26.49
N MET A 216 17.39 -34.49 -27.68
CA MET A 216 16.92 -35.86 -27.89
C MET A 216 18.11 -36.82 -27.83
N ALA A 217 17.80 -38.08 -27.52
CA ALA A 217 18.62 -39.31 -27.53
C ALA A 217 19.24 -39.65 -26.15
N HIS A 218 19.03 -40.83 -25.56
CA HIS A 218 18.62 -42.15 -26.05
C HIS A 218 17.71 -42.86 -25.04
#